data_AF-X1C5N0-F1
#
_entry.id   AF-X1C5N0-F1
#
_cell.length_a   1.000
_cell.length_b   1.000
_cell.length_c   1.000
_cell.angle_alpha   90.00
_cell.angle_beta   90.00
_cell.angle_gamma   90.00
#
_symmetry.space_group_name_H-M   'P 1'
#
loop_
_entity.id
_entity.type
_entity.pdbx_description
1 polymer ?
#
loop_
_entity_poly.entity_id
_entity_poly.type
_entity_poly.pdbx_seq_one_letter_code
_entity_poly.pdbx_strand_id
1 'polypeptide(L)'
;MGLGSLSTISYFRPSNLKILILDNGEYATTGHQATTSGTLNYPALLDGFGLPNIVPILRNDSIENVRDKIQIWLHTSELSVLPALVNAKAPSLSNITLHPEEIAALQRTYKD
;
A
#
# COMPACT_ATOMS: atom_id res chain seq x y z
N MET A 1 -8.14 5.38 9.60
CA MET A 1 -9.37 4.78 10.17
C MET A 1 -9.66 3.38 9.58
N GLY A 2 -8.74 2.40 9.70
CA GLY A 2 -8.90 1.08 9.05
C GLY A 2 -8.89 -0.14 9.98
N LEU A 3 -8.60 0.03 11.27
CA LEU A 3 -8.35 -1.08 12.18
C LEU A 3 -9.58 -1.98 12.41
N GLY A 4 -10.78 -1.40 12.54
CA GLY A 4 -12.01 -2.19 12.70
C GLY A 4 -12.37 -3.02 11.46
N SER A 5 -11.90 -2.62 10.27
CA SER A 5 -12.05 -3.44 9.07
C SER A 5 -11.08 -4.62 9.09
N LEU A 6 -9.87 -4.46 9.62
CA LEU A 6 -8.88 -5.54 9.73
C LEU A 6 -9.37 -6.67 10.66
N SER A 7 -10.11 -6.36 11.73
CA SER A 7 -10.71 -7.40 12.58
C SER A 7 -11.76 -8.22 11.81
N THR A 8 -12.62 -7.58 11.04
CA THR A 8 -13.62 -8.27 10.20
C THR A 8 -12.95 -9.12 9.12
N ILE A 9 -11.93 -8.57 8.46
CA ILE A 9 -11.17 -9.27 7.42
C ILE A 9 -10.44 -10.49 8.01
N SER A 10 -9.85 -10.35 9.20
CA SER A 10 -9.24 -11.46 9.93
C SER A 10 -10.24 -12.57 10.25
N TYR A 11 -11.46 -12.22 10.65
CA TYR A 11 -12.51 -13.20 10.91
C TYR A 11 -12.94 -13.96 9.65
N PHE A 12 -13.18 -13.26 8.54
CA PHE A 12 -13.67 -13.89 7.29
C PHE A 12 -12.59 -14.58 6.45
N ARG A 13 -11.34 -14.14 6.54
CA ARG A 13 -10.18 -14.68 5.78
C ARG A 13 -10.40 -14.88 4.27
N PRO A 14 -10.83 -13.85 3.51
CA PRO A 14 -10.99 -13.97 2.06
C PRO A 14 -9.67 -14.29 1.36
N SER A 15 -9.60 -15.42 0.66
CA SER A 15 -8.39 -15.90 -0.05
C SER A 15 -8.01 -15.06 -1.27
N ASN A 16 -8.96 -14.31 -1.83
CA ASN A 16 -8.76 -13.45 -2.99
C ASN A 16 -8.47 -11.98 -2.62
N LEU A 17 -8.28 -11.66 -1.33
CA LEU A 17 -7.99 -10.30 -0.87
C LEU A 17 -6.51 -10.16 -0.50
N LYS A 18 -5.89 -9.10 -1.02
CA LYS A 18 -4.54 -8.66 -0.66
C LYS A 18 -4.60 -7.19 -0.27
N ILE A 19 -3.94 -6.82 0.83
CA ILE A 19 -3.97 -5.44 1.34
C ILE A 19 -2.55 -4.86 1.32
N LEU A 20 -2.35 -3.77 0.58
CA LEU A 20 -1.13 -2.97 0.63
C LEU A 20 -1.40 -1.73 1.51
N ILE A 21 -0.61 -1.53 2.55
CA ILE A 21 -0.66 -0.32 3.37
C ILE A 21 0.50 0.56 2.95
N LEU A 22 0.21 1.68 2.29
CA LEU A 22 1.19 2.73 2.03
C LEU A 22 1.21 3.68 3.22
N ASP A 23 2.25 3.60 4.04
CA ASP A 23 2.40 4.44 5.22
C ASP A 23 3.49 5.47 5.00
N ASN A 24 3.07 6.70 4.73
CA ASN A 24 3.98 7.83 4.60
C ASN A 24 4.26 8.55 5.93
N GLY A 25 3.47 8.28 6.99
CA GLY A 25 3.57 8.94 8.28
C GLY A 25 2.91 10.31 8.39
N GLU A 26 2.25 10.81 7.35
CA GLU A 26 1.74 12.19 7.30
C GLU A 26 0.38 12.32 6.60
N TYR A 27 -0.50 13.13 7.17
CA TYR A 27 -1.73 13.57 6.52
C TYR A 27 -1.44 14.75 5.58
N ALA A 28 -1.36 14.48 4.28
CA ALA A 28 -1.08 15.51 3.27
C ALA A 28 -2.11 16.65 3.28
N THR A 29 -3.39 16.36 3.55
CA THR A 29 -4.48 17.34 3.56
C THR A 29 -4.47 18.29 4.75
N THR A 30 -3.68 18.00 5.79
CA THR A 30 -3.61 18.82 7.01
C THR A 30 -2.24 19.47 7.16
N GLY A 31 -1.59 19.79 6.05
CA GLY A 31 -0.27 20.45 6.06
C GLY A 31 0.84 19.57 6.63
N HIS A 32 0.85 18.28 6.26
CA HIS A 32 1.90 17.33 6.66
C HIS A 32 1.93 17.00 8.16
N GLN A 33 0.79 17.07 8.84
CA GLN A 33 0.70 16.63 10.24
C GLN A 33 1.02 15.13 10.34
N ALA A 34 1.82 14.76 11.35
CA ALA A 34 2.14 13.38 11.64
C ALA A 34 0.87 12.53 11.89
N THR A 35 0.86 11.32 11.35
CA THR A 35 -0.15 10.31 11.61
C THR A 35 0.18 9.57 12.91
N THR A 36 -0.79 8.82 13.42
CA THR A 36 -0.56 7.88 14.54
C THR A 36 0.19 6.62 14.11
N SER A 37 0.43 6.40 12.81
CA SER A 37 1.13 5.20 12.35
C SER A 37 2.59 5.14 12.80
N GLY A 38 3.20 6.28 13.13
CA GLY A 38 4.55 6.34 13.70
C GLY A 38 4.72 5.60 15.04
N THR A 39 3.64 5.26 15.74
CA THR A 39 3.70 4.46 16.98
C THR A 39 3.45 2.97 16.76
N LEU A 40 3.17 2.54 15.52
CA LEU A 40 2.76 1.16 15.23
C LEU A 40 3.97 0.26 14.97
N ASN A 41 3.95 -0.92 15.58
CA ASN A 41 4.75 -2.06 15.14
C ASN A 41 3.85 -2.93 14.27
N TYR A 42 3.94 -2.78 12.94
CA TYR A 42 3.10 -3.52 11.99
C TYR A 42 3.19 -5.04 12.14
N PRO A 43 4.38 -5.67 12.26
CA PRO A 43 4.49 -7.09 12.57
C PRO A 43 3.65 -7.50 13.78
N ALA A 44 3.83 -6.85 14.92
CA ALA A 44 3.10 -7.19 16.15
C ALA A 44 1.60 -6.91 16.05
N LEU A 45 1.21 -5.81 15.39
CA LEU A 45 -0.19 -5.46 15.19
C LEU A 45 -0.93 -6.50 14.37
N LEU A 46 -0.36 -6.91 13.22
CA LEU A 46 -0.99 -7.83 12.29
C LEU A 46 -0.96 -9.28 12.81
N ASP A 47 0.09 -9.64 13.55
CA ASP A 47 0.14 -10.89 14.34
C ASP A 47 -0.99 -10.94 15.38
N GLY A 48 -1.26 -9.82 16.07
CA GLY A 48 -2.40 -9.70 16.99
C GLY A 48 -3.77 -9.87 16.32
N PHE A 49 -3.88 -9.64 15.01
CA PHE A 49 -5.06 -9.96 14.21
C PHE A 49 -5.01 -11.37 13.59
N GLY A 50 -4.00 -12.20 13.85
CA GLY A 50 -3.84 -13.50 13.20
C GLY A 50 -3.72 -13.40 11.66
N LEU A 51 -3.27 -12.25 11.17
CA LEU A 51 -3.06 -12.02 9.75
C LEU A 51 -1.62 -12.43 9.42
N PRO A 52 -1.41 -13.46 8.58
CA PRO A 52 -0.08 -13.91 8.22
C PRO A 52 0.64 -12.76 7.54
N ASN A 53 1.70 -12.28 8.19
CA ASN A 53 2.29 -11.02 7.83
C ASN A 53 3.65 -11.19 7.19
N ILE A 54 3.84 -10.40 6.14
CA ILE A 54 5.05 -10.32 5.36
C ILE A 54 5.93 -9.26 6.01
N VAL A 55 7.25 -9.48 5.97
CA VAL A 55 8.25 -8.50 6.42
C VAL A 55 7.93 -7.15 5.76
N PRO A 56 7.66 -6.07 6.53
CA PRO A 56 7.35 -4.76 5.97
C PRO A 56 8.41 -4.28 4.99
N ILE A 57 8.00 -3.54 3.97
CA ILE A 57 8.94 -2.74 3.17
C ILE A 57 9.36 -1.55 4.02
N LEU A 58 10.67 -1.40 4.21
CA LEU A 58 11.28 -0.30 4.94
C LEU A 58 11.71 0.81 3.98
N ARG A 59 11.77 2.06 4.48
CA ARG A 59 12.09 3.25 3.67
C ARG A 59 13.46 3.17 2.98
N ASN A 60 14.38 2.39 3.54
CA ASN A 60 15.75 2.20 3.08
C ASN A 60 15.97 0.84 2.41
N ASP A 61 14.92 0.07 2.12
CA ASP A 61 15.05 -1.14 1.32
C ASP A 61 15.54 -0.81 -0.09
N SER A 62 16.39 -1.66 -0.65
CA SER A 62 16.77 -1.56 -2.07
C SER A 62 15.58 -1.89 -2.97
N ILE A 63 15.65 -1.43 -4.23
CA ILE A 63 14.60 -1.69 -5.23
C ILE A 63 14.41 -3.19 -5.43
N GLU A 64 15.50 -3.96 -5.38
CA GLU A 64 15.49 -5.43 -5.48
C GLU A 64 14.71 -6.04 -4.32
N ASN A 65 14.99 -5.63 -3.08
CA ASN A 65 14.29 -6.11 -1.90
C ASN A 65 12.80 -5.74 -1.93
N VAL A 66 12.48 -4.51 -2.35
CA VAL A 66 11.09 -4.08 -2.56
C VAL A 66 10.39 -4.98 -3.58
N ARG A 67 11.04 -5.24 -4.72
CA ARG A 67 10.50 -6.10 -5.77
C ARG A 67 10.25 -7.51 -5.24
N ASP A 68 11.21 -8.10 -4.53
CA ASP A 68 11.09 -9.45 -3.99
C ASP A 68 9.93 -9.56 -2.99
N LYS A 69 9.80 -8.60 -2.07
CA LYS A 69 8.69 -8.54 -1.10
C LYS A 69 7.33 -8.41 -1.78
N ILE A 70 7.22 -7.57 -2.82
CA ILE A 70 6.00 -7.44 -3.60
C ILE A 70 5.68 -8.74 -4.35
N GLN A 71 6.67 -9.38 -4.96
CA GLN A 71 6.47 -10.65 -5.67
C GLN A 71 5.99 -11.74 -4.72
N ILE A 72 6.60 -11.89 -3.54
CA ILE A 72 6.16 -12.83 -2.51
C ILE A 72 4.70 -12.54 -2.12
N TRP A 73 4.37 -11.29 -1.82
CA TRP A 73 3.01 -10.89 -1.43
C TRP A 73 1.97 -11.17 -2.51
N LEU A 74 2.27 -10.88 -3.77
CA LEU A 74 1.37 -11.14 -4.90
C LEU A 74 1.12 -12.65 -5.11
N HIS A 75 2.11 -13.51 -4.85
CA HIS A 75 2.01 -14.95 -5.10
C HIS A 75 1.46 -15.75 -3.92
N THR A 76 1.32 -15.17 -2.72
CA THR A 76 0.67 -15.83 -1.59
C THR A 76 -0.77 -16.22 -1.92
N SER A 77 -1.16 -17.48 -1.65
CA SER A 77 -2.51 -18.02 -1.93
C SER A 77 -3.57 -17.64 -0.90
N GLU A 78 -3.14 -17.06 0.23
CA GLU A 78 -3.99 -16.67 1.34
C GLU A 78 -4.11 -15.14 1.47
N LEU A 79 -5.05 -14.72 2.31
CA LEU A 79 -5.15 -13.35 2.78
C LEU A 79 -3.79 -12.88 3.30
N SER A 80 -3.29 -11.78 2.76
CA SER A 80 -1.99 -11.23 3.15
C SER A 80 -2.00 -9.71 3.13
N VAL A 81 -1.29 -9.15 4.10
CA VAL A 81 -1.11 -7.71 4.26
C VAL A 81 0.36 -7.37 4.06
N LEU A 82 0.66 -6.33 3.29
CA LEU A 82 2.00 -5.81 3.11
C LEU A 82 2.03 -4.35 3.54
N PRO A 83 2.64 -4.04 4.70
CA PRO A 83 2.96 -2.67 5.05
C PRO A 83 4.18 -2.20 4.26
N ALA A 84 4.07 -1.01 3.67
CA ALA A 84 5.15 -0.34 2.96
C ALA A 84 5.35 1.07 3.51
N LEU A 85 6.45 1.26 4.23
CA LEU A 85 6.85 2.53 4.79
C LEU A 85 7.54 3.37 3.71
N VAL A 86 6.93 4.49 3.34
CA VAL A 86 7.36 5.30 2.19
C VAL A 86 7.59 6.75 2.59
N ASN A 87 8.44 7.47 1.85
CA ASN A 87 8.68 8.88 2.10
C ASN A 87 7.44 9.73 1.77
N ALA A 88 7.07 10.65 2.67
CA ALA A 88 5.94 11.55 2.47
C ALA A 88 6.18 12.59 1.37
N LYS A 89 7.44 12.89 1.09
CA LYS A 89 7.82 13.74 -0.03
C LYS A 89 7.53 13.03 -1.34
N ALA A 90 6.43 13.42 -1.98
CA ALA A 90 6.12 12.97 -3.33
C ALA A 90 7.29 13.34 -4.26
N PRO A 91 7.64 12.46 -5.23
CA PRO A 91 8.52 12.87 -6.30
C PRO A 91 7.89 14.07 -7.03
N SER A 92 8.73 14.96 -7.56
CA SER A 92 8.24 15.97 -8.50
C SER A 92 7.81 15.22 -9.76
N LEU A 93 6.50 14.99 -9.89
CA LEU A 93 5.91 14.44 -11.08
C LEU A 93 5.55 15.63 -11.98
N SER A 94 6.03 15.60 -13.21
CA SER A 94 5.51 16.52 -14.23
C SER A 94 4.01 16.31 -14.35
N ASN A 95 3.25 17.41 -14.43
CA ASN A 95 1.86 17.30 -14.87
C ASN A 95 1.83 16.53 -16.18
N ILE A 96 0.91 15.58 -16.30
CA ILE A 96 0.66 14.92 -17.58
C ILE A 96 0.23 16.04 -18.54
N THR A 97 1.05 16.31 -19.55
CA THR A 97 0.83 17.39 -20.53
C THR A 97 -0.27 17.08 -21.53
N LEU A 98 -0.99 15.97 -21.34
CA LEU A 98 -2.03 15.55 -22.25
C LEU A 98 -3.25 16.47 -22.10
N HIS A 99 -3.67 17.03 -23.22
CA HIS A 99 -4.94 17.71 -23.30
C HIS A 99 -6.11 16.70 -23.20
N PRO A 100 -7.31 17.12 -22.76
CA PRO A 100 -8.46 16.23 -22.63
C PRO A 100 -8.76 15.37 -23.87
N GLU A 101 -8.54 15.93 -25.06
CA GLU A 101 -8.68 15.23 -26.35
C GLU A 101 -7.69 14.07 -26.52
N GLU A 102 -6.45 14.22 -26.05
CA GLU A 102 -5.41 13.18 -26.12
C GLU A 102 -5.69 12.06 -25.10
N ILE A 103 -6.21 12.42 -23.92
CA ILE A 103 -6.67 11.45 -22.90
C ILE A 103 -7.84 10.63 -23.47
N ALA A 104 -8.82 11.28 -24.10
CA ALA A 104 -9.97 10.62 -24.69
C ALA A 104 -9.59 9.71 -25.87
N ALA A 105 -8.58 10.09 -26.66
CA ALA A 105 -8.06 9.28 -27.76
C ALA A 105 -7.39 8.00 -27.23
N LEU A 106 -6.52 8.09 -26.22
CA LEU A 106 -5.85 6.94 -25.61
C LEU A 106 -6.84 5.94 -25.00
N GLN A 107 -7.89 6.42 -24.34
CA GLN A 107 -8.92 5.54 -23.77
C GLN A 107 -9.74 4.77 -24.82
N ARG A 108 -9.83 5.28 -26.06
CA ARG A 108 -10.47 4.57 -27.17
C ARG A 108 -9.56 3.50 -27.75
N THR A 109 -8.25 3.73 -27.79
CA THR A 109 -7.27 2.77 -28.35
C THR A 109 -7.07 1.53 -27.48
N TYR A 110 -7.39 1.58 -26.18
CA TYR A 110 -7.30 0.44 -25.25
C TYR A 110 -8.55 -0.45 -25.22
N LYS A 111 -9.58 -0.16 -26.04
CA LYS A 111 -10.84 -0.92 -26.09
C LYS A 111 -10.96 -1.89 -27.28
N ASP A 112 -9.93 -1.96 -28.12
CA ASP A 112 -9.76 -2.96 -29.18
C ASP A 112 -8.68 -3.97 -28.78
#